data_AF-A0A1A6BHP7-F1
#
_entry.id   AF-A0A1A6BHP7-F1
#
_cell.length_a   1.000
_cell.length_b   1.000
_cell.length_c   1.000
_cell.angle_alpha   90.00
_cell.angle_beta   90.00
_cell.angle_gamma   90.00
#
_symmetry.space_group_name_H-M   'P 1'
#
loop_
_entity.id
_entity.type
_entity.pdbx_description
1 polymer ?
#
loop_
_entity_poly.entity_id
_entity_poly.type
_entity_poly.pdbx_seq_one_letter_code
_entity_poly.pdbx_strand_id
1 'polypeptide(L)' 'MSTLLPYTIRCDDRRYCANGSITLPGDTPHDAHQQARQLGWEITALADVAICPACLNKKHPRKDQP' A
#
# COMPACT_ATOMS: atom_id res chain seq x y z
N MET A 1 -8.64 5.07 -25.52
CA MET A 1 -8.27 5.81 -24.30
C MET A 1 -8.57 4.88 -23.14
N SER A 2 -7.55 4.25 -22.57
CA SER A 2 -7.73 3.35 -21.42
C SER A 2 -8.01 4.21 -20.19
N THR A 3 -9.11 3.93 -19.52
CA THR A 3 -9.52 4.64 -18.31
C THR A 3 -8.60 4.19 -17.18
N LEU A 4 -7.71 5.08 -16.72
CA LEU A 4 -6.91 4.89 -15.51
C LEU A 4 -7.85 4.70 -14.34
N LEU A 5 -8.07 3.44 -13.92
CA LEU A 5 -8.84 3.14 -12.73
C LEU A 5 -7.89 3.20 -11.53
N PRO A 6 -8.15 4.07 -10.54
CA PRO A 6 -7.29 4.17 -9.38
C PRO A 6 -7.24 2.83 -8.65
N TYR A 7 -6.02 2.29 -8.47
CA TYR A 7 -5.81 1.03 -7.78
C TYR A 7 -5.40 1.30 -6.34
N THR A 8 -6.15 0.75 -5.38
CA THR A 8 -5.85 0.94 -3.95
C THR A 8 -5.17 -0.30 -3.38
N ILE A 9 -3.94 -0.13 -2.91
CA ILE A 9 -3.19 -1.15 -2.18
C ILE A 9 -3.36 -0.89 -0.69
N ARG A 10 -3.66 -1.93 0.08
CA ARG A 10 -3.88 -1.81 1.53
C ARG A 10 -2.68 -2.31 2.31
N CYS A 11 -2.39 -1.63 3.42
CA CYS A 11 -1.40 -2.12 4.35
C CYS A 11 -1.93 -3.37 5.07
N ASP A 12 -1.13 -4.42 5.22
CA ASP A 12 -1.48 -5.63 5.98
C ASP A 12 -1.87 -5.30 7.42
N ASP A 13 -1.05 -4.45 8.03
CA ASP A 13 -1.26 -3.88 9.37
C ASP A 13 -2.36 -2.79 9.39
N ARG A 14 -3.38 -2.84 8.52
CA ARG A 14 -4.46 -1.82 8.41
C ARG A 14 -5.16 -1.48 9.72
N ARG A 15 -5.13 -2.40 10.69
CA ARG A 15 -5.75 -2.22 12.00
C ARG A 15 -5.03 -1.15 12.80
N TYR A 16 -3.70 -1.06 12.68
CA TYR A 16 -2.89 -0.11 13.44
C TYR A 16 -2.18 0.93 12.56
N CYS A 17 -2.02 0.67 11.26
CA CYS A 17 -1.37 1.55 10.31
C CYS A 17 -2.21 2.80 10.01
N ALA A 18 -1.72 3.98 10.44
CA ALA A 18 -2.34 5.27 10.11
C ALA A 18 -2.40 5.56 8.59
N ASN A 19 -1.41 5.07 7.83
CA ASN A 19 -1.31 5.18 6.37
C ASN A 19 -1.92 3.97 5.65
N GLY A 20 -2.93 3.31 6.25
CA GLY A 20 -3.41 1.95 5.94
C GLY A 20 -3.81 1.62 4.48
N SER A 21 -3.72 2.56 3.54
CA SER A 21 -3.81 2.32 2.11
C SER A 21 -3.12 3.40 1.30
N ILE A 22 -2.65 3.06 0.10
CA ILE A 22 -2.22 4.00 -0.94
C ILE A 22 -3.04 3.77 -2.20
N THR A 23 -3.43 4.86 -2.86
CA THR A 23 -4.10 4.81 -4.16
C THR A 23 -3.14 5.29 -5.22
N LEU A 24 -2.86 4.44 -6.19
CA LEU A 24 -1.94 4.72 -7.28
C LEU A 24 -2.68 4.77 -8.61
N PRO A 25 -2.32 5.71 -9.50
CA PRO A 25 -2.82 5.69 -10.86
C PRO A 25 -2.17 4.54 -11.62
N GLY A 26 -2.96 3.70 -12.28
CA GLY A 26 -2.42 2.62 -13.10
C GLY A 26 -3.53 1.88 -13.83
N ASP A 27 -3.24 1.42 -15.05
CA ASP A 27 -4.21 0.65 -15.84
C ASP A 27 -4.23 -0.83 -15.45
N THR A 28 -3.24 -1.31 -14.69
CA THR A 28 -3.11 -2.71 -14.28
C THR A 28 -2.64 -2.84 -12.83
N PRO A 29 -3.01 -3.94 -12.12
CA PRO A 29 -2.48 -4.27 -10.80
C PRO A 29 -0.95 -4.38 -10.79
N HIS A 30 -0.37 -4.86 -11.90
CA HIS A 30 1.07 -5.02 -12.02
C HIS A 30 1.79 -3.66 -11.93
N ASP A 31 1.29 -2.66 -12.66
CA ASP A 31 1.87 -1.31 -12.65
C ASP A 31 1.72 -0.64 -11.28
N ALA A 32 0.54 -0.76 -10.66
CA ALA A 32 0.31 -0.27 -9.30
C ALA A 32 1.25 -0.94 -8.29
N HIS A 33 1.49 -2.25 -8.38
CA HIS A 33 2.45 -2.95 -7.53
C HIS A 33 3.89 -2.50 -7.76
N GLN A 34 4.30 -2.25 -9.01
CA GLN A 34 5.63 -1.73 -9.32
C GLN A 34 5.84 -0.33 -8.72
N GLN A 35 4.88 0.58 -8.92
CA GLN A 35 4.93 1.93 -8.34
C GLN A 35 4.96 1.87 -6.80
N ALA A 36 4.15 1.02 -6.18
CA ALA A 36 4.15 0.85 -4.73
C ALA A 36 5.51 0.36 -4.19
N ARG A 37 6.17 -0.58 -4.89
CA ARG A 37 7.53 -1.02 -4.54
C ARG A 37 8.54 0.11 -4.63
N GLN A 38 8.46 0.97 -5.65
CA GLN A 38 9.31 2.16 -5.77
C GLN A 38 9.11 3.15 -4.61
N LEU A 39 7.89 3.21 -4.07
CA LEU A 39 7.55 4.00 -2.87
C LEU A 39 7.95 3.30 -1.56
N GLY A 40 8.60 2.13 -1.62
CA GLY A 40 9.07 1.39 -0.46
C GLY A 40 8.02 0.49 0.20
N TRP A 41 6.92 0.18 -0.49
CA TRP A 41 5.95 -0.81 -0.02
C TRP A 41 6.42 -2.23 -0.39
N GLU A 42 6.35 -3.14 0.57
CA GLU A 42 6.60 -4.55 0.36
C GLU A 42 5.29 -5.24 -0.05
N ILE A 43 5.12 -5.49 -1.35
CA ILE A 43 3.93 -6.16 -1.89
C ILE A 43 4.04 -7.66 -1.68
N THR A 44 3.12 -8.25 -0.92
CA THR A 44 3.03 -9.71 -0.80
C THR A 44 2.31 -10.29 -2.02
N ALA A 45 2.64 -11.52 -2.40
CA ALA A 45 2.10 -12.16 -3.62
C ALA A 45 0.57 -12.40 -3.56
N LEU A 46 -0.04 -12.28 -2.38
CA LEU A 46 -1.49 -12.32 -2.20
C LEU A 46 -2.04 -10.92 -2.47
N ALA A 47 -2.85 -10.82 -3.53
CA ALA A 47 -3.36 -9.59 -4.09
C ALA A 47 -3.88 -8.59 -3.04
N ASP A 48 -3.55 -7.31 -3.25
CA ASP A 48 -4.07 -6.13 -2.55
C ASP A 48 -3.57 -5.88 -1.13
N VAL A 49 -2.69 -6.74 -0.62
CA VAL A 49 -2.13 -6.62 0.72
C VAL A 49 -0.61 -6.46 0.66
N ALA A 50 -0.14 -5.37 1.26
CA ALA A 50 1.26 -4.97 1.26
C ALA A 50 1.70 -4.45 2.62
N ILE A 51 3.00 -4.39 2.90
CA ILE A 51 3.52 -3.74 4.10
C ILE A 51 4.08 -2.39 3.70
N CYS A 52 3.52 -1.30 4.24
CA CYS A 52 3.99 0.03 3.91
C CYS A 52 5.38 0.32 4.55
N PRO A 53 6.15 1.29 4.02
CA PRO A 53 7.52 1.55 4.49
C PRO A 53 7.59 1.91 5.98
N ALA A 54 6.58 2.59 6.53
CA ALA A 54 6.55 2.91 7.94
C ALA A 54 6.31 1.65 8.82
N CYS A 55 5.60 0.62 8.31
CA CYS A 55 5.34 -0.66 8.99
C CYS A 55 6.61 -1.47 9.04
N LEU A 56 7.31 -1.54 7.90
CA LEU A 56 8.62 -2.19 7.80
C LEU A 56 9.61 -1.60 8.81
N ASN A 57 9.63 -0.26 8.94
CA ASN A 57 10.51 0.44 9.87
C ASN A 57 10.01 0.45 11.33
N LYS A 58 8.86 -0.15 11.63
CA LYS A 58 8.21 -0.10 12.96
C LYS A 58 8.00 1.33 13.49
N LYS A 59 7.88 2.31 12.58
CA LYS A 59 7.71 3.74 12.88
C LYS A 59 6.26 4.20 12.73
N HIS A 60 5.29 3.29 12.78
CA HIS A 60 3.90 3.72 12.70
C HIS A 60 3.49 4.46 13.96
N PRO A 61 2.90 5.66 13.82
CA PRO A 61 1.89 6.04 14.80
C PRO A 61 0.78 4.99 14.69
N ARG A 62 0.63 4.15 15.71
CA ARG A 62 -0.47 3.21 15.77
C ARG A 62 -1.75 4.02 15.98
N LYS A 63 -2.76 3.83 15.12
CA LYS A 63 -4.07 4.49 15.26
C LYS A 63 -4.68 4.31 16.66
N ASP A 64 -4.35 3.21 17.33
CA ASP A 64 -4.82 2.85 18.67
C ASP A 64 -3.77 3.06 19.79
N GLN A 65 -2.65 3.74 19.54
CA GLN A 65 -1.75 4.17 20.62
C GLN A 65 -1.91 5.67 20.88
N PRO A 66 -2.22 6.08 22.13
CA PRO A 66 -2.29 7.49 22.53
C PRO A 66 -0.92 8.18 22.48
#